data_AF-A0A8I1V3I4-F1
#
_entry.id   AF-A0A8I1V3I4-F1
#
_cell.length_a   1.000
_cell.length_b   1.000
_cell.length_c   1.000
_cell.angle_alpha   90.00
_cell.angle_beta   90.00
_cell.angle_gamma   90.00
#
_symmetry.space_group_name_H-M   'P 1'
#
loop_
_entity.id
_entity.type
_entity.pdbx_description
1 polymer ?
#
loop_
_entity_poly.entity_id
_entity_poly.type
_entity_poly.pdbx_seq_one_letter_code
_entity_poly.pdbx_strand_id
1 'polypeptide(L)' 'MTYLVRAVDGVLGELLSAMGAVLIEGPRGCGKTTTALRHAGSSIRLDRSSDLIELATLNPRGLLAGETPRLGCVS' A
#
# COMPACT_ATOMS: atom_id res chain seq x y z
N MET A 1 17.98 9.98 -10.22
CA MET A 1 17.81 10.48 -8.84
C MET A 1 17.68 9.29 -7.91
N THR A 2 18.55 9.19 -6.91
CA THR A 2 18.55 8.13 -5.90
C THR A 2 17.53 8.47 -4.82
N TYR A 3 16.70 7.50 -4.42
CA TYR A 3 15.75 7.67 -3.32
C TYR A 3 16.50 7.85 -2.00
N LEU A 4 16.15 8.87 -1.23
CA LEU A 4 16.68 9.06 0.13
C LEU A 4 15.84 8.25 1.11
N VAL A 5 16.49 7.33 1.83
CA VAL A 5 15.86 6.51 2.86
C VAL A 5 15.24 7.41 3.92
N ARG A 6 13.97 7.16 4.23
CA ARG A 6 13.20 7.88 5.25
C ARG A 6 13.26 7.13 6.57
N ALA A 7 13.10 7.85 7.67
CA ALA A 7 13.09 7.27 9.01
C ALA A 7 12.02 6.17 9.19
N VAL A 8 10.92 6.24 8.44
CA VAL A 8 9.83 5.26 8.52
C VAL A 8 10.11 3.97 7.75
N ASP A 9 11.11 3.93 6.86
CA ASP A 9 11.32 2.78 5.96
C ASP A 9 11.71 1.52 6.75
N GLY A 10 12.58 1.65 7.75
CA GLY A 10 12.96 0.54 8.63
C GLY A 10 11.76 -0.02 9.40
N VAL A 11 10.99 0.86 10.05
CA VAL A 11 9.79 0.49 10.82
C VAL A 11 8.75 -0.15 9.91
N LEU A 12 8.57 0.38 8.70
CA LEU A 12 7.61 -0.17 7.73
C LEU A 12 8.00 -1.57 7.28
N GLY A 13 9.28 -1.84 7.04
CA GLY A 13 9.78 -3.18 6.70
C GLY A 13 9.54 -4.19 7.83
N GLU A 14 9.80 -3.81 9.08
CA GLU A 14 9.55 -4.65 10.26
C GLU A 14 8.05 -4.94 10.43
N LEU A 15 7.21 -3.91 10.35
CA LEU A 15 5.76 -4.05 10.46
C LEU A 15 5.19 -4.92 9.34
N LEU A 16 5.65 -4.78 8.09
CA LEU A 16 5.20 -5.64 6.98
C LEU A 16 5.65 -7.09 7.12
N SER A 17 6.76 -7.35 7.84
CA SER A 17 7.25 -8.70 8.09
C SER A 17 6.49 -9.39 9.24
N ALA A 18 5.97 -8.61 10.19
CA ALA A 18 5.26 -9.12 11.37
C ALA A 18 3.72 -9.07 11.24
N MET A 19 3.18 -8.12 10.49
CA MET A 19 1.75 -7.83 10.39
C MET A 19 1.19 -8.21 9.01
N GLY A 20 -0.05 -8.67 8.98
CA GLY A 20 -0.74 -8.97 7.72
C GLY A 20 -1.09 -7.75 6.86
N ALA A 21 -1.12 -6.54 7.45
CA ALA A 21 -1.34 -5.28 6.76
C ALA A 21 -0.83 -4.09 7.58
N VAL A 22 -0.42 -3.01 6.91
CA VAL A 22 0.04 -1.76 7.53
C VAL A 22 -0.68 -0.58 6.89
N LEU A 23 -1.30 0.27 7.71
CA LEU A 23 -1.97 1.50 7.29
C LEU A 23 -0.99 2.68 7.40
N ILE A 24 -0.82 3.44 6.30
CA ILE A 24 0.05 4.63 6.26
C ILE A 24 -0.81 5.89 6.11
N GLU A 25 -0.96 6.64 7.20
CA GLU A 25 -1.76 7.88 7.26
C GLU A 25 -0.91 9.14 7.44
N GLY A 26 -1.47 10.30 7.05
CA GLY A 26 -0.84 11.60 7.23
C GLY A 26 -1.25 12.67 6.22
N PRO A 27 -0.73 13.91 6.30
CA PRO A 27 -1.12 15.04 5.46
C PRO A 27 -0.91 14.82 3.96
N ARG A 28 -1.68 15.47 3.08
CA ARG A 28 -1.42 15.41 1.62
C ARG A 28 -0.02 15.95 1.31
N GLY A 29 0.66 15.33 0.35
CA GLY A 29 2.00 15.76 -0.07
C GLY A 29 3.18 15.28 0.79
N CYS A 30 2.96 14.59 1.92
CA CYS A 30 4.07 14.10 2.75
C CYS A 30 4.81 12.86 2.19
N GLY A 31 4.39 12.33 1.03
CA GLY A 31 5.09 11.25 0.33
C GLY A 31 4.73 9.82 0.76
N LYS A 32 3.59 9.62 1.43
CA LYS A 32 3.08 8.30 1.85
C LYS A 32 3.03 7.30 0.72
N THR A 33 2.41 7.70 -0.40
CA THR A 33 2.29 6.85 -1.60
C THR A 33 3.66 6.48 -2.14
N THR A 34 4.61 7.42 -2.16
CA THR A 34 5.98 7.17 -2.61
C THR A 34 6.69 6.18 -1.69
N THR A 35 6.59 6.34 -0.37
CA THR A 35 7.16 5.39 0.60
C THR A 35 6.53 4.01 0.49
N ALA A 36 5.20 3.93 0.39
CA ALA A 36 4.48 2.68 0.30
C ALA A 36 4.84 1.90 -0.98
N LEU A 37 4.95 2.60 -2.12
CA LEU A 37 5.38 2.01 -3.39
C LEU A 37 6.81 1.47 -3.35
N ARG A 38 7.70 2.02 -2.50
CA ARG A 38 9.08 1.52 -2.36
C ARG A 38 9.15 0.18 -1.64
N HIS A 39 8.15 -0.15 -0.82
CA HIS A 39 8.10 -1.39 -0.04
C HIS A 39 7.12 -2.42 -0.62
N ALA A 40 6.25 -2.00 -1.53
CA ALA A 40 5.28 -2.89 -2.15
C ALA A 40 5.89 -3.62 -3.35
N GLY A 41 5.69 -4.94 -3.43
CA GLY A 41 5.91 -5.74 -4.63
C GLY A 41 4.81 -5.55 -5.67
N SER A 42 3.59 -5.18 -5.26
CA SER A 42 2.49 -4.86 -6.17
C SER A 42 1.62 -3.71 -5.65
N SER A 43 0.94 -2.98 -6.54
CA SER A 43 0.04 -1.88 -6.15
C SER A 43 -1.32 -2.00 -6.84
N ILE A 44 -2.40 -1.87 -6.08
CA ILE A 44 -3.78 -1.75 -6.56
C ILE A 44 -4.35 -0.40 -6.14
N ARG A 45 -4.95 0.28 -7.11
CA ARG A 45 -5.54 1.61 -6.90
C ARG A 45 -7.06 1.48 -6.81
N LEU A 46 -7.58 1.48 -5.59
CA LEU A 46 -9.01 1.26 -5.32
C LEU A 46 -9.86 2.50 -5.62
N ASP A 47 -9.25 3.68 -5.64
CA ASP A 47 -9.90 4.96 -5.96
C ASP A 47 -10.13 5.21 -7.46
N ARG A 48 -9.72 4.31 -8.36
CA ARG A 48 -9.87 4.49 -9.82
C ARG A 48 -11.25 4.13 -10.36
N SER A 49 -11.99 3.24 -9.69
CA SER A 49 -13.33 2.87 -10.12
C SER A 49 -14.18 2.43 -8.94
N SER A 50 -15.45 2.84 -8.95
CA SER A 50 -16.50 2.32 -8.06
C SER A 50 -16.55 0.80 -8.09
N ASP A 51 -16.37 0.23 -9.29
CA ASP A 51 -16.47 -1.20 -9.54
C ASP A 51 -15.34 -1.97 -8.84
N LEU A 52 -14.15 -1.37 -8.67
CA LEU A 52 -13.05 -1.96 -7.89
C LEU A 52 -13.35 -1.98 -6.39
N ILE A 53 -14.02 -0.94 -5.87
CA ILE A 53 -14.46 -0.88 -4.47
C ILE A 53 -15.57 -1.90 -4.21
N GLU A 54 -16.49 -2.06 -5.17
CA GLU A 54 -17.56 -3.04 -5.08
C GLU A 54 -17.01 -4.48 -5.17
N LEU A 55 -16.08 -4.74 -6.10
CA LEU A 55 -15.36 -6.02 -6.19
C LEU A 55 -14.52 -6.31 -4.94
N ALA A 56 -13.90 -5.30 -4.32
CA ALA A 56 -13.20 -5.44 -3.05
C ALA A 56 -14.14 -5.88 -1.93
N THR A 57 -15.39 -5.39 -1.95
CA THR A 57 -16.44 -5.73 -0.99
C THR A 57 -16.96 -7.15 -1.21
N LEU A 58 -17.13 -7.55 -2.48
CA LEU A 58 -17.69 -8.86 -2.86
C LEU A 58 -16.67 -10.00 -2.78
N ASN A 59 -15.40 -9.77 -3.14
CA ASN A 59 -14.35 -10.78 -3.13
C ASN A 59 -12.99 -10.22 -2.67
N PRO A 60 -12.82 -10.01 -1.35
CA PRO A 60 -11.58 -9.45 -0.79
C PRO A 60 -10.37 -10.37 -1.03
N ARG A 61 -10.56 -11.70 -1.08
CA ARG A 61 -9.45 -12.64 -1.33
C ARG A 61 -8.92 -12.53 -2.76
N GLY A 62 -9.81 -12.42 -3.75
CA GLY A 62 -9.43 -12.20 -5.15
C GLY A 62 -8.71 -10.87 -5.36
N LEU A 63 -9.15 -9.83 -4.65
CA LEU A 63 -8.51 -8.52 -4.66
C LEU A 63 -7.08 -8.54 -4.08
N LEU A 64 -6.80 -9.46 -3.15
CA LEU A 64 -5.50 -9.62 -2.50
C LEU A 64 -4.56 -10.60 -3.22
N ALA A 65 -4.99 -11.22 -4.32
CA ALA A 65 -4.17 -12.18 -5.07
C ALA A 65 -3.01 -11.50 -5.84
N GLY A 66 -1.76 -11.84 -5.52
CA GLY A 66 -0.52 -11.48 -6.24
C GLY A 66 0.65 -11.16 -5.30
N GLU A 67 1.71 -10.49 -5.80
CA GLU A 67 2.97 -10.35 -5.04
C GLU A 67 2.85 -9.47 -3.79
N THR A 68 3.33 -10.01 -2.66
CA THR A 68 3.41 -9.34 -1.36
C THR A 68 4.77 -8.64 -1.19
N PRO A 69 4.84 -7.49 -0.50
CA PRO A 69 3.74 -6.72 0.09
C PRO A 69 2.91 -5.97 -0.95
N ARG A 70 1.59 -5.82 -0.74
CA ARG A 70 0.71 -5.10 -1.67
C ARG A 70 0.30 -3.74 -1.13
N LEU A 71 0.37 -2.72 -1.97
CA LEU A 71 -0.18 -1.40 -1.68
C LEU A 71 -1.63 -1.30 -2.18
N GLY A 72 -2.58 -1.10 -1.28
CA GLY A 72 -3.93 -0.61 -1.60
C GLY A 72 -4.01 0.89 -1.39
N CYS A 73 -4.19 1.67 -2.44
CA CYS A 73 -4.44 3.12 -2.32
C CYS A 73 -5.94 3.41 -2.34
N VAL A 74 -6.38 4.22 -1.39
CA VAL A 74 -7.67 4.93 -1.38
C VAL A 74 -7.31 6.41 -1.21
N SER A 75 -7.67 7.25 -2.18
CA SER A 75 -7.32 8.68 -2.23
C SER A 75 -8.24 9.58 -1.38
#